data_AF-A0A953FAG9-F1
#
_entry.id   AF-A0A953FAG9-F1
#
_cell.length_a   1.000
_cell.length_b   1.000
_cell.length_c   1.000
_cell.angle_alpha   90.00
_cell.angle_beta   90.00
_cell.angle_gamma   90.00
#
_symmetry.space_group_name_H-M   'P 1'
#
loop_
_entity.id
_entity.type
_entity.pdbx_description
1 polymer ?
#
loop_
_entity_poly.entity_id
_entity_poly.type
_entity_poly.pdbx_seq_one_letter_code
_entity_poly.pdbx_strand_id
1 'polypeptide(L)'
;MLPKYPSRLADDNLITEEQRSRLSDIATGRVFSLYYELRTVLYLGILLLTAGLGYFCYLHISQAGHIVIILLLSSATVVCFLYALRKGPPVTLIRAIPPTPYFDYVVLLGALLMVCVQGYVQIQFGWLSDFMEYATLGTAVFLFLISYRFDHTGVLAIAITALMSFWSIALSTTKWYEADFLEVAGLENRAIVLGLSLAVAGLLLHARGIKRHFTITYLNLASLLFLSGAFVSLISDEREWFYIPLMFMGCGGLWYLALKLDSFLLLFYAAVYGYLTLTVELSRILHDPFLWYFYLLASCGGFVYFIIRYRKSFRRKA
;
A
#
# COMPACT_ATOMS: atom_id res chain seq x y z
N MET A 1 -8.66 -21.45 40.83
CA MET A 1 -8.63 -22.93 40.87
C MET A 1 -9.86 -23.48 40.17
N LEU A 2 -9.84 -23.65 38.83
CA LEU A 2 -10.91 -24.29 38.04
C LEU A 2 -10.43 -25.34 36.99
N PRO A 3 -9.17 -25.82 36.92
CA PRO A 3 -8.73 -26.63 35.77
C PRO A 3 -9.11 -28.13 35.81
N LYS A 4 -9.81 -28.64 36.83
CA LYS A 4 -9.95 -30.10 37.07
C LYS A 4 -11.26 -30.76 36.60
N TYR A 5 -12.24 -29.99 36.12
CA TYR A 5 -13.56 -30.53 35.75
C TYR A 5 -13.58 -31.27 34.39
N PRO A 6 -12.96 -30.76 33.31
CA PRO A 6 -13.05 -31.42 31.99
C PRO A 6 -12.33 -32.76 31.93
N SER A 7 -11.22 -32.91 32.68
CA SER A 7 -10.46 -34.16 32.75
C SER A 7 -11.23 -35.25 33.47
N ARG A 8 -11.91 -34.94 34.59
CA ARG A 8 -12.70 -35.91 35.34
C ARG A 8 -13.91 -36.42 34.55
N LEU A 9 -14.59 -35.54 33.82
CA LEU A 9 -15.73 -35.90 32.99
C LEU A 9 -15.35 -36.83 31.82
N ALA A 10 -14.13 -36.69 31.30
CA ALA A 10 -13.58 -37.58 30.27
C ALA A 10 -13.15 -38.93 30.85
N ASP A 11 -12.54 -38.92 32.05
CA ASP A 11 -12.16 -40.15 32.76
C ASP A 11 -13.40 -40.99 33.15
N ASP A 12 -14.54 -40.34 33.41
CA ASP A 12 -15.84 -40.98 33.69
C ASP A 12 -16.61 -41.43 32.43
N ASN A 13 -16.02 -41.34 31.22
CA ASN A 13 -16.65 -41.64 29.91
C ASN A 13 -17.95 -40.85 29.61
N LEU A 14 -18.19 -39.73 30.30
CA LEU A 14 -19.39 -38.92 30.13
C LEU A 14 -19.30 -37.94 28.94
N ILE A 15 -18.08 -37.67 28.46
CA ILE A 15 -17.82 -36.79 27.31
C ILE A 15 -16.82 -37.44 26.35
N THR A 16 -16.95 -37.14 25.06
CA THR A 16 -15.99 -37.55 24.03
C THR A 16 -14.72 -36.70 24.08
N GLU A 17 -13.60 -37.23 23.59
CA GLU A 17 -12.31 -36.51 23.57
C GLU A 17 -12.38 -35.19 22.79
N GLU A 18 -13.26 -35.11 21.77
CA GLU A 18 -13.52 -33.87 21.06
C GLU A 18 -14.24 -32.82 21.93
N GLN A 19 -15.21 -33.23 22.74
CA GLN A 19 -15.90 -32.36 23.70
C GLN A 19 -14.97 -31.94 24.85
N ARG A 20 -14.08 -32.83 25.28
CA ARG A 20 -13.04 -32.54 26.29
C ARG A 20 -12.13 -31.40 25.83
N SER A 21 -11.68 -31.41 24.57
CA SER A 21 -10.83 -30.34 24.02
C SER A 21 -11.53 -28.97 24.12
N ARG A 22 -12.79 -28.88 23.67
CA ARG A 22 -13.58 -27.63 23.69
C ARG A 22 -13.89 -27.16 25.12
N LEU A 23 -14.22 -28.06 26.04
CA LEU A 23 -14.47 -27.74 27.45
C LEU A 23 -13.20 -27.29 28.17
N SER A 24 -12.04 -27.84 27.81
CA SER A 24 -10.76 -27.42 28.37
C SER A 24 -10.34 -26.02 27.89
N ASP A 25 -10.65 -25.64 26.65
CA ASP A 25 -10.41 -24.29 26.14
C ASP A 25 -11.29 -23.24 26.85
N ILE A 26 -12.56 -23.58 27.14
CA ILE A 26 -13.49 -22.73 27.92
C ILE A 26 -13.04 -22.64 29.39
N ALA A 27 -12.68 -23.76 30.02
CA ALA A 27 -12.27 -23.81 31.42
C ALA A 27 -10.90 -23.16 31.69
N THR A 28 -10.04 -23.10 30.68
CA THR A 28 -8.74 -22.40 30.75
C THR A 28 -8.85 -20.89 30.50
N GLY A 29 -10.04 -20.39 30.14
CA GLY A 29 -10.26 -18.96 29.91
C GLY A 29 -9.43 -18.41 28.75
N ARG A 30 -9.11 -19.24 27.74
CA ARG A 30 -8.43 -18.76 26.53
C ARG A 30 -9.38 -17.83 25.77
N VAL A 31 -9.22 -16.54 26.03
CA VAL A 31 -9.94 -15.47 25.36
C VAL A 31 -9.71 -15.62 23.85
N PHE A 32 -10.77 -15.91 23.10
CA PHE A 32 -10.69 -15.96 21.64
C PHE A 32 -10.27 -14.57 21.15
N SER A 33 -9.08 -14.48 20.55
CA SER A 33 -8.54 -13.19 20.10
C SER A 33 -9.25 -12.75 18.83
N LEU A 34 -10.33 -11.99 19.00
CA LEU A 34 -11.05 -11.31 17.90
C LEU A 34 -10.23 -10.17 17.27
N TYR A 35 -8.96 -10.00 17.67
CA TYR A 35 -8.11 -8.90 17.21
C TYR A 35 -8.02 -8.83 15.68
N TYR A 36 -7.83 -9.95 14.99
CA TYR A 36 -7.74 -9.98 13.53
C TYR A 36 -9.10 -9.75 12.85
N GLU A 37 -10.18 -10.26 13.43
CA GLU A 37 -11.54 -10.09 12.91
C GLU A 37 -11.98 -8.63 13.02
N LEU A 38 -11.86 -8.02 14.20
CA LEU A 38 -12.15 -6.59 14.40
C LEU A 38 -11.30 -5.71 13.49
N ARG A 39 -10.00 -6.00 13.36
CA ARG A 39 -9.08 -5.28 12.48
C ARG A 39 -9.51 -5.33 11.02
N THR A 40 -9.92 -6.51 10.55
CA THR A 40 -10.37 -6.70 9.17
C THR A 40 -11.67 -5.96 8.91
N VAL A 41 -12.65 -6.08 9.81
CA VAL A 41 -13.94 -5.35 9.73
C VAL A 41 -13.71 -3.84 9.77
N LEU A 42 -12.79 -3.36 10.60
CA LEU A 42 -12.51 -1.94 10.73
C LEU A 42 -11.81 -1.37 9.47
N TYR A 43 -10.83 -2.07 8.89
CA TYR A 43 -10.23 -1.66 7.61
C TYR A 43 -11.25 -1.70 6.48
N LEU A 44 -12.04 -2.77 6.40
CA LEU A 44 -13.09 -2.90 5.39
C LEU A 44 -14.12 -1.78 5.55
N GLY A 45 -14.53 -1.49 6.78
CA GLY A 45 -15.47 -0.42 7.11
C GLY A 45 -14.95 0.95 6.71
N ILE A 46 -13.68 1.27 6.98
CA ILE A 46 -13.07 2.53 6.54
C ILE A 46 -13.01 2.60 5.01
N LEU A 47 -12.66 1.51 4.34
CA LEU A 47 -12.58 1.45 2.88
C LEU A 47 -13.97 1.61 2.25
N LEU A 48 -14.98 0.90 2.74
CA LEU A 48 -16.38 1.02 2.32
C LEU A 48 -16.94 2.41 2.63
N LEU A 49 -16.64 2.97 3.80
CA LEU A 49 -17.09 4.31 4.18
C LEU A 49 -16.45 5.35 3.26
N THR A 50 -15.16 5.29 3.02
CA THR A 50 -14.46 6.27 2.17
C THR A 50 -14.84 6.14 0.70
N ALA A 51 -14.99 4.91 0.19
CA ALA A 51 -15.51 4.67 -1.15
C ALA A 51 -16.97 5.12 -1.29
N GLY A 52 -17.80 4.80 -0.30
CA GLY A 52 -19.21 5.18 -0.24
C GLY A 52 -19.39 6.70 -0.14
N LEU A 53 -18.60 7.38 0.69
CA LEU A 53 -18.58 8.84 0.78
C LEU A 53 -18.09 9.46 -0.52
N GLY A 54 -17.04 8.92 -1.15
CA GLY A 54 -16.55 9.38 -2.45
C GLY A 54 -17.62 9.25 -3.54
N TYR A 55 -18.31 8.11 -3.60
CA TYR A 55 -19.40 7.87 -4.55
C TYR A 55 -20.63 8.75 -4.26
N PHE A 56 -21.02 8.89 -2.99
CA PHE A 56 -22.12 9.74 -2.57
C PHE A 56 -21.87 11.21 -2.94
N CYS A 57 -20.64 11.66 -2.71
CA CYS A 57 -20.16 12.96 -3.14
C CYS A 57 -20.27 13.13 -4.66
N TYR A 58 -19.80 12.16 -5.43
CA TYR A 58 -19.85 12.17 -6.88
C TYR A 58 -21.27 12.29 -7.43
N LEU A 59 -22.22 11.52 -6.87
CA LEU A 59 -23.62 11.54 -7.32
C LEU A 59 -24.31 12.87 -7.06
N HIS A 60 -24.02 13.49 -5.92
CA HIS A 60 -24.79 14.65 -5.52
C HIS A 60 -24.25 15.94 -6.11
N ILE A 61 -22.98 16.02 -6.56
CA ILE A 61 -22.19 17.19 -7.03
C ILE A 61 -22.92 18.34 -7.78
N SER A 62 -24.11 18.12 -8.33
CA SER A 62 -24.96 19.15 -8.96
C SER A 62 -26.06 19.81 -8.07
N GLN A 63 -26.37 19.29 -6.88
CA GLN A 63 -27.46 19.80 -6.00
C GLN A 63 -26.99 20.76 -4.89
N ALA A 64 -27.89 21.53 -4.26
CA ALA A 64 -27.52 22.51 -3.21
C ALA A 64 -26.92 21.92 -1.90
N GLY A 65 -26.81 20.58 -1.79
CA GLY A 65 -26.33 19.87 -0.60
C GLY A 65 -24.81 19.86 -0.38
N HIS A 66 -23.99 20.39 -1.31
CA HIS A 66 -22.52 20.20 -1.27
C HIS A 66 -21.83 20.93 -0.17
N ILE A 67 -22.29 22.14 0.14
CA ILE A 67 -21.73 22.90 1.26
C ILE A 67 -21.93 22.13 2.56
N VAL A 68 -23.10 21.50 2.73
CA VAL A 68 -23.41 20.69 3.91
C VAL A 68 -22.50 19.45 3.97
N ILE A 69 -22.33 18.75 2.85
CA ILE A 69 -21.47 17.54 2.78
C ILE A 69 -20.01 17.90 3.07
N ILE A 70 -19.47 18.95 2.44
CA ILE A 70 -18.08 19.40 2.67
C ILE A 70 -17.88 19.83 4.12
N LEU A 71 -18.83 20.58 4.69
CA LEU A 71 -18.72 21.06 6.07
C LEU A 71 -18.76 19.87 7.05
N LEU A 72 -19.62 18.88 6.78
CA LEU A 72 -19.67 17.66 7.56
C LEU A 72 -18.36 16.87 7.46
N LEU A 73 -17.83 16.63 6.25
CA LEU A 73 -16.56 15.92 6.06
C LEU A 73 -15.38 16.68 6.66
N SER A 74 -15.35 18.00 6.52
CA SER A 74 -14.31 18.86 7.09
C SER A 74 -14.36 18.84 8.62
N SER A 75 -15.55 18.94 9.22
CA SER A 75 -15.72 18.86 10.66
C SER A 75 -15.32 17.48 11.21
N ALA A 76 -15.69 16.39 10.53
CA ALA A 76 -15.27 15.04 10.89
C ALA A 76 -13.74 14.88 10.80
N THR A 77 -13.10 15.45 9.77
CA THR A 77 -11.64 15.48 9.62
C THR A 77 -10.97 16.19 10.80
N VAL A 78 -11.47 17.37 11.16
CA VAL A 78 -10.98 18.16 12.31
C VAL A 78 -11.14 17.38 13.61
N VAL A 79 -12.29 16.74 13.84
CA VAL A 79 -12.53 15.92 15.04
C VAL A 79 -11.54 14.75 15.13
N CYS A 80 -11.27 14.06 14.01
CA CYS A 80 -10.30 12.97 13.97
C CYS A 80 -8.89 13.44 14.36
N PHE A 81 -8.42 14.55 13.79
CA PHE A 81 -7.09 15.07 14.10
C PHE A 81 -6.99 15.69 15.49
N LEU A 82 -8.04 16.36 15.99
CA LEU A 82 -8.08 16.86 17.37
C LEU A 82 -8.03 15.72 18.38
N TYR A 83 -8.76 14.63 18.13
CA TYR A 83 -8.68 13.41 18.93
C TYR A 83 -7.25 12.84 18.91
N ALA A 84 -6.65 12.72 17.73
CA ALA A 84 -5.29 12.22 17.57
C ALA A 84 -4.25 13.07 18.31
N LEU A 85 -4.35 14.40 18.24
CA LEU A 85 -3.45 15.33 18.93
C LEU A 85 -3.60 15.27 20.46
N ARG A 86 -4.84 15.10 20.97
CA ARG A 86 -5.10 15.05 22.42
C ARG A 86 -4.73 13.72 23.06
N LYS A 87 -4.89 12.61 22.34
CA LYS A 87 -4.69 11.25 22.88
C LYS A 87 -3.45 10.56 22.33
N GLY A 88 -2.72 11.20 21.42
CA GLY A 88 -1.59 10.60 20.73
C GLY A 88 -0.38 10.35 21.63
N PRO A 89 0.41 9.30 21.32
CA PRO A 89 1.62 8.98 22.06
C PRO A 89 2.68 10.10 21.90
N PRO A 90 3.73 10.15 22.75
CA PRO A 90 4.85 11.06 22.57
C PRO A 90 5.63 10.75 21.28
N VAL A 91 6.38 11.72 20.75
CA VAL A 91 7.19 11.53 19.55
C VAL A 91 8.36 10.60 19.86
N THR A 92 8.47 9.50 19.11
CA THR A 92 9.57 8.54 19.26
C THR A 92 10.25 8.25 17.92
N LEU A 93 11.56 8.01 17.96
CA LEU A 93 12.35 7.57 16.80
C LEU A 93 12.19 6.06 16.53
N ILE A 94 11.80 5.30 17.57
CA ILE A 94 11.48 3.88 17.53
C ILE A 94 9.96 3.73 17.40
N ARG A 95 9.51 2.55 16.97
CA ARG A 95 8.09 2.22 16.82
C ARG A 95 7.29 2.59 18.07
N ALA A 96 6.30 3.45 17.90
CA ALA A 96 5.37 3.83 18.96
C ALA A 96 4.30 2.73 19.12
N ILE A 97 3.95 2.43 20.36
CA ILE A 97 2.82 1.56 20.65
C ILE A 97 1.57 2.45 20.66
N PRO A 98 0.55 2.15 19.85
CA PRO A 98 -0.66 2.96 19.84
C PRO A 98 -1.36 2.86 21.22
N PRO A 99 -1.92 3.98 21.73
CA PRO A 99 -2.53 4.03 23.06
C PRO A 99 -3.78 3.15 23.16
N THR A 100 -4.49 2.96 22.04
CA THR A 100 -5.63 2.07 21.91
C THR A 100 -5.60 1.36 20.57
N PRO A 101 -6.21 0.17 20.43
CA PRO A 101 -6.23 -0.57 19.17
C PRO A 101 -6.87 0.19 18.00
N TYR A 102 -7.81 1.11 18.28
CA TYR A 102 -8.53 1.86 17.27
C TYR A 102 -7.88 3.22 16.92
N PHE A 103 -6.89 3.67 17.69
CA PHE A 103 -6.25 4.98 17.50
C PHE A 103 -5.72 5.17 16.07
N ASP A 104 -4.97 4.18 15.57
CA ASP A 104 -4.37 4.19 14.24
C ASP A 104 -5.42 4.39 13.13
N TYR A 105 -6.59 3.77 13.31
CA TYR A 105 -7.69 3.84 12.36
C TYR A 105 -8.36 5.21 12.33
N VAL A 106 -8.45 5.90 13.47
CA VAL A 106 -8.97 7.28 13.52
C VAL A 106 -8.01 8.23 12.80
N VAL A 107 -6.70 8.06 12.96
CA VAL A 107 -5.70 8.85 12.23
C VAL A 107 -5.78 8.57 10.73
N LEU A 108 -5.90 7.31 10.34
CA LEU A 108 -6.06 6.91 8.94
C LEU A 108 -7.36 7.47 8.33
N LEU A 109 -8.47 7.40 9.06
CA LEU A 109 -9.75 7.95 8.64
C LEU A 109 -9.64 9.47 8.44
N GLY A 110 -9.03 10.20 9.38
CA GLY A 110 -8.78 11.63 9.25
C GLY A 110 -7.95 11.97 8.00
N ALA A 111 -6.89 11.21 7.73
CA ALA A 111 -6.08 11.39 6.52
C ALA A 111 -6.87 11.14 5.22
N LEU A 112 -7.70 10.11 5.18
CA LEU A 112 -8.54 9.81 4.02
C LEU A 112 -9.63 10.85 3.80
N LEU A 113 -10.30 11.31 4.87
CA LEU A 113 -11.30 12.36 4.80
C LEU A 113 -10.69 13.69 4.33
N MET A 114 -9.49 14.03 4.80
CA MET A 114 -8.77 15.22 4.33
C MET A 114 -8.52 15.20 2.83
N VAL A 115 -7.99 14.08 2.30
CA VAL A 115 -7.76 13.92 0.86
C VAL A 115 -9.08 13.94 0.09
N CYS A 116 -10.13 13.33 0.64
CA CYS A 116 -11.46 13.35 0.06
C CYS A 116 -12.03 14.78 -0.03
N VAL A 117 -11.95 15.57 1.04
CA VAL A 117 -12.37 16.97 1.04
C VAL A 117 -11.59 17.79 0.03
N GLN A 118 -10.27 17.63 -0.03
CA GLN A 118 -9.45 18.34 -1.02
C GLN A 118 -9.84 17.98 -2.45
N GLY A 119 -9.98 16.69 -2.76
CA GLY A 119 -10.41 16.23 -4.08
C GLY A 119 -11.81 16.74 -4.43
N TYR A 120 -12.72 16.74 -3.46
CA TYR A 120 -14.07 17.27 -3.64
C TYR A 120 -14.07 18.75 -3.98
N VAL A 121 -13.36 19.56 -3.17
CA VAL A 121 -13.27 21.02 -3.38
C VAL A 121 -12.68 21.32 -4.75
N GLN A 122 -11.68 20.54 -5.17
CA GLN A 122 -11.08 20.69 -6.48
C GLN A 122 -12.06 20.40 -7.62
N ILE A 123 -12.74 19.25 -7.58
CA ILE A 123 -13.65 18.84 -8.65
C ILE A 123 -14.84 19.81 -8.76
N GLN A 124 -15.38 20.25 -7.62
CA GLN A 124 -16.61 21.03 -7.60
C GLN A 124 -16.40 22.52 -7.86
N PHE A 125 -15.41 23.13 -7.20
CA PHE A 125 -15.25 24.58 -7.24
C PHE A 125 -14.06 25.05 -8.07
N GLY A 126 -13.17 24.14 -8.44
CA GLY A 126 -11.93 24.48 -9.14
C GLY A 126 -11.01 25.41 -8.35
N TRP A 127 -11.25 25.64 -7.04
CA TRP A 127 -10.51 26.63 -6.24
C TRP A 127 -9.01 26.40 -6.19
N LEU A 128 -8.58 25.16 -6.39
CA LEU A 128 -7.17 24.81 -6.36
C LEU A 128 -6.63 24.56 -7.77
N SER A 129 -7.38 24.81 -8.86
CA SER A 129 -6.94 24.56 -10.25
C SER A 129 -5.59 25.19 -10.54
N ASP A 130 -5.43 26.44 -10.14
CA ASP A 130 -4.27 27.26 -10.47
C ASP A 130 -3.05 26.90 -9.60
N PHE A 131 -3.25 26.17 -8.51
CA PHE A 131 -2.22 25.83 -7.52
C PHE A 131 -2.21 24.33 -7.18
N MET A 132 -2.71 23.49 -8.09
CA MET A 132 -2.98 22.05 -7.83
C MET A 132 -1.74 21.31 -7.31
N GLU A 133 -0.61 21.59 -7.93
CA GLU A 133 0.69 21.05 -7.54
C GLU A 133 1.01 21.45 -6.09
N TYR A 134 1.00 22.74 -5.78
CA TYR A 134 1.33 23.23 -4.44
C TYR A 134 0.33 22.77 -3.37
N ALA A 135 -0.94 22.62 -3.71
CA ALA A 135 -1.95 22.14 -2.78
C ALA A 135 -1.74 20.66 -2.43
N THR A 136 -1.42 19.82 -3.42
CA THR A 136 -1.09 18.40 -3.18
C THR A 136 0.23 18.23 -2.44
N LEU A 137 1.21 19.10 -2.70
CA LEU A 137 2.44 19.18 -1.90
C LEU A 137 2.17 19.56 -0.45
N GLY A 138 1.31 20.56 -0.19
CA GLY A 138 0.91 20.97 1.15
C GLY A 138 0.27 19.82 1.93
N THR A 139 -0.61 19.05 1.27
CA THR A 139 -1.21 17.85 1.86
C THR A 139 -0.21 16.74 2.08
N ALA A 140 0.74 16.51 1.16
CA ALA A 140 1.81 15.56 1.35
C ALA A 140 2.64 15.91 2.59
N VAL A 141 3.09 17.16 2.73
CA VAL A 141 3.86 17.64 3.88
C VAL A 141 3.09 17.45 5.17
N PHE A 142 1.82 17.86 5.21
CA PHE A 142 0.97 17.67 6.38
C PHE A 142 0.85 16.19 6.76
N LEU A 143 0.57 15.30 5.80
CA LEU A 143 0.42 13.87 6.05
C LEU A 143 1.76 13.19 6.42
N PHE A 144 2.90 13.66 5.92
CA PHE A 144 4.21 13.22 6.38
C PHE A 144 4.42 13.58 7.86
N LEU A 145 4.09 14.82 8.26
CA LEU A 145 4.18 15.22 9.66
C LEU A 145 3.29 14.35 10.56
N ILE A 146 2.06 14.09 10.14
CA ILE A 146 1.11 13.23 10.87
C ILE A 146 1.60 11.77 10.91
N SER A 147 2.12 11.23 9.80
CA SER A 147 2.61 9.85 9.76
C SER A 147 3.82 9.64 10.66
N TYR A 148 4.75 10.61 10.71
CA TYR A 148 5.89 10.56 11.62
C TYR A 148 5.49 10.88 13.07
N ARG A 149 4.50 11.75 13.30
CA ARG A 149 4.01 12.08 14.65
C ARG A 149 3.32 10.89 15.33
N PHE A 150 2.48 10.17 14.59
CA PHE A 150 1.64 9.08 15.11
C PHE A 150 2.11 7.68 14.71
N ASP A 151 3.21 7.60 13.98
CA ASP A 151 3.86 6.33 13.59
C ASP A 151 3.02 5.41 12.69
N HIS A 152 2.21 6.00 11.80
CA HIS A 152 1.26 5.26 10.97
C HIS A 152 1.75 5.05 9.53
N THR A 153 1.98 3.80 9.13
CA THR A 153 2.46 3.44 7.78
C THR A 153 1.44 3.65 6.66
N GLY A 154 0.14 3.45 6.92
CA GLY A 154 -0.92 3.77 5.96
C GLY A 154 -0.99 5.26 5.62
N VAL A 155 -0.96 6.15 6.62
CA VAL A 155 -0.88 7.61 6.41
C VAL A 155 0.38 8.00 5.66
N LEU A 156 1.53 7.36 5.94
CA LEU A 156 2.75 7.55 5.16
C LEU A 156 2.54 7.21 3.68
N ALA A 157 1.85 6.11 3.37
CA ALA A 157 1.54 5.74 1.99
C ALA A 157 0.66 6.82 1.32
N ILE A 158 -0.35 7.34 2.01
CA ILE A 158 -1.19 8.44 1.49
C ILE A 158 -0.35 9.72 1.28
N ALA A 159 0.59 10.03 2.18
CA ALA A 159 1.49 11.17 2.04
C ALA A 159 2.38 11.05 0.80
N ILE A 160 2.94 9.86 0.56
CA ILE A 160 3.72 9.58 -0.65
C ILE A 160 2.82 9.68 -1.89
N THR A 161 1.58 9.19 -1.84
CA THR A 161 0.61 9.34 -2.95
C THR A 161 0.26 10.80 -3.24
N ALA A 162 0.09 11.62 -2.22
CA ALA A 162 -0.09 13.07 -2.39
C ALA A 162 1.16 13.72 -3.01
N LEU A 163 2.36 13.26 -2.65
CA LEU A 163 3.61 13.70 -3.26
C LEU A 163 3.74 13.26 -4.73
N MET A 164 3.26 12.07 -5.10
CA MET A 164 3.17 11.64 -6.49
C MET A 164 2.27 12.58 -7.30
N SER A 165 1.13 12.97 -6.73
CA SER A 165 0.19 13.90 -7.36
C SER A 165 0.81 15.29 -7.59
N PHE A 166 1.72 15.75 -6.72
CA PHE A 166 2.48 17.00 -6.94
C PHE A 166 3.33 16.94 -8.20
N TRP A 167 3.96 15.79 -8.48
CA TRP A 167 4.75 15.58 -9.70
C TRP A 167 3.91 15.35 -10.96
N SER A 168 2.59 15.55 -10.87
CA SER A 168 1.59 15.22 -11.89
C SER A 168 1.53 13.73 -12.24
N ILE A 169 2.07 12.85 -11.39
CA ILE A 169 1.98 11.41 -11.57
C ILE A 169 0.59 10.98 -11.10
N ALA A 170 -0.38 11.06 -12.01
CA ALA A 170 -1.74 10.62 -11.79
C ALA A 170 -1.93 9.22 -12.36
N LEU A 171 -2.28 8.26 -11.51
CA LEU A 171 -2.79 6.97 -11.97
C LEU A 171 -4.23 7.18 -12.46
N SER A 172 -4.43 7.40 -13.76
CA SER A 172 -5.77 7.47 -14.34
C SER A 172 -6.44 6.09 -14.21
N THR A 173 -7.42 5.98 -13.32
CA THR A 173 -8.20 4.74 -13.13
C THR A 173 -9.36 4.62 -14.13
N THR A 174 -9.72 5.69 -14.83
CA THR A 174 -10.85 5.75 -15.75
C THR A 174 -10.50 5.33 -17.18
N LYS A 175 -9.23 5.48 -17.60
CA LYS A 175 -8.73 5.14 -18.94
C LYS A 175 -7.90 3.86 -18.99
N TRP A 176 -8.11 2.92 -18.07
CA TRP A 176 -7.34 1.68 -17.99
C TRP A 176 -7.40 0.82 -19.27
N TYR A 177 -8.48 0.94 -20.04
CA TYR A 177 -8.69 0.21 -21.29
C TYR A 177 -8.03 0.86 -22.52
N GLU A 178 -7.66 2.15 -22.44
CA GLU A 178 -6.99 2.87 -23.53
C GLU A 178 -5.48 2.57 -23.57
N ALA A 179 -4.96 1.82 -22.58
CA ALA A 179 -3.53 1.60 -22.35
C ALA A 179 -2.72 2.91 -22.22
N ASP A 180 -3.42 4.03 -22.00
CA ASP A 180 -2.87 5.38 -22.08
C ASP A 180 -2.52 5.91 -20.69
N PHE A 181 -1.66 5.17 -19.99
CA PHE A 181 -1.39 5.40 -18.58
C PHE A 181 -0.50 6.62 -18.32
N LEU A 182 0.27 7.07 -19.33
CA LEU A 182 1.23 8.18 -19.25
C LEU A 182 1.31 8.95 -20.59
N GLU A 183 0.17 9.39 -21.13
CA GLU A 183 0.06 10.09 -22.43
C GLU A 183 0.85 11.42 -22.50
N VAL A 184 1.20 11.99 -21.33
CA VAL A 184 1.99 13.22 -21.26
C VAL A 184 3.49 12.89 -21.22
N ALA A 185 4.17 13.15 -22.33
CA ALA A 185 5.62 13.01 -22.48
C ALA A 185 6.38 13.58 -21.27
N GLY A 186 7.25 12.77 -20.66
CA GLY A 186 8.10 13.16 -19.53
C GLY A 186 7.55 12.85 -18.14
N LEU A 187 6.37 12.22 -18.01
CA LEU A 187 5.91 11.67 -16.72
C LEU A 187 6.76 10.47 -16.28
N GLU A 188 7.22 9.66 -17.22
CA GLU A 188 8.04 8.48 -16.95
C GLU A 188 9.36 8.83 -16.23
N ASN A 189 10.06 9.87 -16.68
CA ASN A 189 11.30 10.32 -16.06
C ASN A 189 11.09 10.86 -14.64
N ARG A 190 9.97 11.56 -14.41
CA ARG A 190 9.60 12.04 -13.06
C ARG A 190 9.35 10.86 -12.12
N ALA A 191 8.67 9.81 -12.60
CA ALA A 191 8.42 8.59 -11.82
C ALA A 191 9.72 7.86 -11.45
N ILE A 192 10.67 7.76 -12.38
CA ILE A 192 12.01 7.17 -12.11
C ILE A 192 12.75 7.98 -11.05
N VAL A 193 12.83 9.30 -11.21
CA VAL A 193 13.54 10.19 -10.28
C VAL A 193 12.89 10.17 -8.89
N LEU A 194 11.56 10.28 -8.82
CA LEU A 194 10.83 10.24 -7.56
C LEU A 194 10.98 8.86 -6.90
N GLY A 195 10.84 7.77 -7.65
CA GLY A 195 11.03 6.41 -7.16
C GLY A 195 12.43 6.21 -6.56
N LEU A 196 13.48 6.65 -7.27
CA LEU A 196 14.86 6.57 -6.77
C LEU A 196 15.05 7.42 -5.51
N SER A 197 14.51 8.64 -5.49
CA SER A 197 14.60 9.55 -4.33
C SER A 197 13.94 8.95 -3.08
N LEU A 198 12.78 8.31 -3.23
CA LEU A 198 12.05 7.64 -2.16
C LEU A 198 12.79 6.38 -1.68
N ALA A 199 13.39 5.61 -2.60
CA ALA A 199 14.21 4.46 -2.23
C ALA A 199 15.42 4.90 -1.41
N VAL A 200 16.13 5.94 -1.85
CA VAL A 200 17.27 6.52 -1.13
C VAL A 200 16.83 7.05 0.23
N ALA A 201 15.74 7.81 0.31
CA ALA A 201 15.20 8.30 1.58
C ALA A 201 14.88 7.17 2.55
N GLY A 202 14.21 6.11 2.08
CA GLY A 202 13.88 4.93 2.88
C GLY A 202 15.13 4.20 3.40
N LEU A 203 16.13 4.00 2.55
CA LEU A 203 17.40 3.35 2.92
C LEU A 203 18.25 4.20 3.87
N LEU A 204 18.26 5.53 3.69
CA LEU A 204 18.93 6.46 4.59
C LEU A 204 18.28 6.49 5.98
N LEU A 205 16.95 6.49 6.05
CA LEU A 205 16.21 6.38 7.31
C LEU A 205 16.50 5.05 8.01
N HIS A 206 16.56 3.96 7.24
CA HIS A 206 16.94 2.64 7.75
C HIS A 206 18.36 2.63 8.33
N ALA A 207 19.32 3.18 7.60
CA ALA A 207 20.72 3.29 8.01
C ALA A 207 20.89 4.14 9.29
N ARG A 208 20.14 5.24 9.41
CA ARG A 208 20.12 6.11 10.60
C ARG A 208 19.29 5.55 11.76
N GLY A 209 18.61 4.41 11.58
CA GLY A 209 17.78 3.80 12.62
C GLY A 209 16.49 4.56 12.94
N ILE A 210 16.08 5.51 12.09
CA ILE A 210 14.86 6.30 12.28
C ILE A 210 13.68 5.50 11.73
N LYS A 211 12.75 5.09 12.61
CA LYS A 211 11.50 4.39 12.25
C LYS A 211 11.70 3.28 11.20
N ARG A 212 12.56 2.31 11.51
CA ARG A 212 12.96 1.24 10.57
C ARG A 212 11.78 0.50 9.92
N HIS A 213 10.63 0.41 10.58
CA HIS A 213 9.42 -0.20 10.01
C HIS A 213 8.81 0.57 8.84
N PHE A 214 9.13 1.85 8.65
CA PHE A 214 8.69 2.64 7.49
C PHE A 214 9.46 2.29 6.22
N THR A 215 10.66 1.68 6.34
CA THR A 215 11.53 1.34 5.21
C THR A 215 10.79 0.52 4.15
N ILE A 216 9.99 -0.47 4.56
CA ILE A 216 9.26 -1.34 3.63
C ILE A 216 8.19 -0.53 2.87
N THR A 217 7.51 0.42 3.53
CA THR A 217 6.51 1.27 2.88
C THR A 217 7.16 2.20 1.86
N TYR A 218 8.28 2.84 2.19
CA TYR A 218 9.06 3.64 1.24
C TYR A 218 9.52 2.82 0.05
N LEU A 219 10.16 1.68 0.29
CA LEU A 219 10.68 0.82 -0.78
C LEU A 219 9.56 0.27 -1.65
N ASN A 220 8.39 -0.07 -1.10
CA ASN A 220 7.27 -0.56 -1.89
C ASN A 220 6.82 0.48 -2.93
N LEU A 221 6.47 1.68 -2.49
CA LEU A 221 6.01 2.74 -3.39
C LEU A 221 7.12 3.23 -4.34
N ALA A 222 8.36 3.31 -3.84
CA ALA A 222 9.53 3.62 -4.65
C ALA A 222 9.75 2.61 -5.79
N SER A 223 9.64 1.31 -5.47
CA SER A 223 9.83 0.23 -6.46
C SER A 223 8.76 0.28 -7.54
N LEU A 224 7.50 0.46 -7.14
CA LEU A 224 6.39 0.54 -8.09
C LEU A 224 6.56 1.72 -9.05
N LEU A 225 6.90 2.91 -8.52
CA LEU A 225 7.15 4.10 -9.34
C LEU A 225 8.34 3.95 -10.28
N PHE A 226 9.46 3.47 -9.74
CA PHE A 226 10.68 3.33 -10.53
C PHE A 226 10.50 2.31 -11.65
N LEU A 227 9.98 1.12 -11.33
CA LEU A 227 9.80 0.04 -12.29
C LEU A 227 8.71 0.36 -13.32
N SER A 228 7.61 1.01 -12.92
CA SER A 228 6.57 1.39 -13.88
C SER A 228 7.06 2.48 -14.84
N GLY A 229 7.74 3.52 -14.34
CA GLY A 229 8.30 4.58 -15.18
C GLY A 229 9.36 4.04 -16.14
N ALA A 230 10.29 3.21 -15.65
CA ALA A 230 11.31 2.60 -16.49
C ALA A 230 10.74 1.62 -17.52
N PHE A 231 9.69 0.85 -17.15
CA PHE A 231 9.03 -0.07 -18.08
C PHE A 231 8.26 0.65 -19.18
N VAL A 232 7.56 1.75 -18.87
CA VAL A 232 6.90 2.55 -19.91
C VAL A 232 7.95 3.18 -20.83
N SER A 233 9.03 3.75 -20.27
CA SER A 233 10.13 4.31 -21.06
C SER A 233 10.79 3.29 -21.98
N LEU A 234 10.89 2.03 -21.56
CA LEU A 234 11.42 0.93 -22.38
C LEU A 234 10.57 0.69 -23.64
N ILE A 235 9.26 0.88 -23.54
CA ILE A 235 8.31 0.62 -24.64
C ILE A 235 8.18 1.84 -25.55
N SER A 236 8.16 3.06 -24.99
CA SER A 236 7.80 4.28 -25.72
C SER A 236 8.99 5.12 -26.20
N ASP A 237 10.14 5.08 -25.53
CA ASP A 237 11.31 5.92 -25.86
C ASP A 237 12.22 5.21 -26.89
N GLU A 238 12.74 5.96 -27.87
CA GLU A 238 13.70 5.46 -28.87
C GLU A 238 15.02 4.99 -28.23
N ARG A 239 15.30 5.43 -26.98
CA ARG A 239 16.51 5.07 -26.21
C ARG A 239 16.34 3.78 -25.39
N GLU A 240 15.70 2.76 -25.96
CA GLU A 240 15.47 1.45 -25.33
C GLU A 240 16.75 0.84 -24.73
N TRP A 241 17.89 0.99 -25.40
CA TRP A 241 19.20 0.50 -24.98
C TRP A 241 19.66 1.02 -23.61
N PHE A 242 19.17 2.18 -23.18
CA PHE A 242 19.45 2.72 -21.85
C PHE A 242 18.52 2.14 -20.78
N TYR A 243 17.24 1.92 -21.10
CA TYR A 243 16.25 1.45 -20.12
C TYR A 243 16.33 -0.06 -19.86
N ILE A 244 16.82 -0.85 -20.81
CA ILE A 244 17.07 -2.29 -20.61
C ILE A 244 18.02 -2.54 -19.42
N PRO A 245 19.27 -2.03 -19.41
CA PRO A 245 20.17 -2.24 -18.27
C PRO A 245 19.65 -1.59 -16.99
N LEU A 246 18.94 -0.46 -17.09
CA LEU A 246 18.32 0.19 -15.94
C LEU A 246 17.26 -0.71 -15.28
N MET A 247 16.43 -1.39 -16.07
CA MET A 247 15.42 -2.34 -15.58
C MET A 247 16.07 -3.56 -14.91
N PHE A 248 17.08 -4.16 -15.54
CA PHE A 248 17.78 -5.30 -14.94
C PHE A 248 18.53 -4.89 -13.65
N MET A 249 19.13 -3.69 -13.63
CA MET A 249 19.76 -3.15 -12.42
C MET A 249 18.72 -2.89 -11.31
N GLY A 250 17.56 -2.35 -11.65
CA GLY A 250 16.44 -2.15 -10.72
C GLY A 250 15.93 -3.46 -10.14
N CYS A 251 15.61 -4.43 -10.99
CA CYS A 251 15.15 -5.76 -10.57
C CYS A 251 16.21 -6.50 -9.73
N GLY A 252 17.49 -6.44 -10.12
CA GLY A 252 18.59 -7.02 -9.35
C GLY A 252 18.78 -6.35 -7.98
N GLY A 253 18.69 -5.01 -7.93
CA GLY A 253 18.75 -4.24 -6.69
C GLY A 253 17.60 -4.57 -5.75
N LEU A 254 16.38 -4.68 -6.28
CA LEU A 254 15.19 -5.08 -5.51
C LEU A 254 15.25 -6.52 -5.02
N TRP A 255 15.78 -7.42 -5.84
CA TRP A 255 16.04 -8.79 -5.42
C TRP A 255 17.03 -8.84 -4.24
N TYR A 256 18.13 -8.10 -4.33
CA TYR A 256 19.11 -7.99 -3.25
C TYR A 256 18.47 -7.42 -1.97
N LEU A 257 17.70 -6.34 -2.10
CA LEU A 257 16.98 -5.73 -0.97
C LEU A 257 15.92 -6.67 -0.39
N ALA A 258 15.24 -7.46 -1.22
CA ALA A 258 14.25 -8.45 -0.78
C ALA A 258 14.88 -9.52 0.11
N LEU A 259 16.08 -9.99 -0.24
CA LEU A 259 16.84 -10.94 0.58
C LEU A 259 17.36 -10.31 1.87
N LYS A 260 17.81 -9.06 1.83
CA LYS A 260 18.37 -8.35 2.99
C LYS A 260 17.31 -7.95 4.02
N LEU A 261 16.11 -7.62 3.56
CA LEU A 261 15.00 -7.14 4.39
C LEU A 261 13.93 -8.21 4.62
N ASP A 262 14.19 -9.46 4.21
CA ASP A 262 13.26 -10.60 4.24
C ASP A 262 11.84 -10.26 3.69
N SER A 263 11.77 -9.43 2.65
CA SER A 263 10.51 -8.94 2.08
C SER A 263 10.16 -9.66 0.78
N PHE A 264 9.17 -10.56 0.85
CA PHE A 264 8.65 -11.26 -0.33
C PHE A 264 8.03 -10.31 -1.37
N LEU A 265 7.44 -9.19 -0.94
CA LEU A 265 6.80 -8.23 -1.85
C LEU A 265 7.80 -7.59 -2.83
N LEU A 266 8.99 -7.23 -2.35
CA LEU A 266 10.04 -6.66 -3.21
C LEU A 266 10.56 -7.68 -4.22
N LEU A 267 10.70 -8.94 -3.80
CA LEU A 267 11.06 -10.04 -4.70
C LEU A 267 10.00 -10.25 -5.77
N PHE A 268 8.72 -10.17 -5.39
CA PHE A 268 7.61 -10.31 -6.31
C PHE A 268 7.63 -9.20 -7.37
N TYR A 269 7.85 -7.94 -7.01
CA TYR A 269 7.96 -6.85 -7.98
C TYR A 269 9.13 -7.04 -8.94
N ALA A 270 10.31 -7.41 -8.43
CA ALA A 270 11.48 -7.70 -9.25
C ALA A 270 11.21 -8.85 -10.25
N ALA A 271 10.51 -9.89 -9.81
CA ALA A 271 10.17 -11.03 -10.66
C ALA A 271 9.15 -10.64 -11.74
N VAL A 272 8.07 -9.94 -11.37
CA VAL A 272 7.02 -9.51 -12.31
C VAL A 272 7.61 -8.60 -13.39
N TYR A 273 8.29 -7.52 -12.99
CA TYR A 273 8.84 -6.56 -13.95
C TYR A 273 10.03 -7.11 -14.73
N GLY A 274 10.83 -7.99 -14.13
CA GLY A 274 11.87 -8.74 -14.84
C GLY A 274 11.28 -9.67 -15.91
N TYR A 275 10.19 -10.37 -15.60
CA TYR A 275 9.46 -11.19 -16.56
C TYR A 275 8.86 -10.36 -17.69
N LEU A 276 8.20 -9.24 -17.37
CA LEU A 276 7.63 -8.33 -18.37
C LEU A 276 8.72 -7.77 -19.31
N THR A 277 9.86 -7.32 -18.75
CA THR A 277 10.99 -6.80 -19.52
C THR A 277 11.55 -7.87 -20.47
N LEU A 278 11.79 -9.09 -19.97
CA LEU A 278 12.26 -10.20 -20.80
C LEU A 278 11.26 -10.58 -21.90
N THR A 279 9.97 -10.51 -21.61
CA THR A 279 8.92 -10.80 -22.59
C THR A 279 8.93 -9.76 -23.71
N VAL A 280 9.02 -8.47 -23.37
CA VAL A 280 9.10 -7.38 -24.37
C VAL A 280 10.36 -7.53 -25.23
N GLU A 281 11.53 -7.74 -24.63
CA GLU A 281 12.78 -7.92 -25.38
C GLU A 281 12.74 -9.16 -26.28
N LEU A 282 12.16 -10.27 -25.81
CA LEU A 282 12.05 -11.46 -26.63
C LEU A 282 11.08 -11.27 -27.80
N SER A 283 10.00 -10.50 -27.63
CA SER A 283 9.05 -10.18 -28.70
C SER A 283 9.69 -9.41 -29.86
N ARG A 284 10.76 -8.64 -29.59
CA ARG A 284 11.53 -7.90 -30.60
C ARG A 284 12.43 -8.82 -31.45
N ILE A 285 12.78 -9.99 -30.93
CA ILE A 285 13.68 -10.95 -31.59
C ILE A 285 12.87 -12.07 -32.27
N LEU A 286 11.93 -12.66 -31.54
CA LEU A 286 11.10 -13.77 -32.00
C LEU A 286 9.84 -13.26 -32.71
N HIS A 287 9.80 -13.41 -34.02
CA HIS A 287 8.67 -13.03 -34.86
C HIS A 287 7.76 -14.22 -35.23
N ASP A 288 8.19 -15.46 -34.97
CA ASP A 288 7.42 -16.67 -35.28
C ASP A 288 6.25 -16.84 -34.28
N PRO A 289 4.98 -16.79 -34.74
CA PRO A 289 3.81 -16.90 -33.87
C PRO A 289 3.72 -18.24 -33.11
N PHE A 290 4.20 -19.34 -33.70
CA PHE A 290 4.14 -20.65 -33.06
C PHE A 290 5.12 -20.71 -31.89
N LEU A 291 6.36 -20.28 -32.10
CA LEU A 291 7.38 -20.23 -31.04
C LEU A 291 6.98 -19.24 -29.93
N TRP A 292 6.36 -18.11 -30.30
CA TRP A 292 5.85 -17.12 -29.34
C TRP A 292 4.79 -17.71 -28.41
N TYR A 293 3.85 -18.49 -28.96
CA TYR A 293 2.80 -19.15 -28.16
C TYR A 293 3.39 -20.14 -27.14
N PHE A 294 4.33 -21.00 -27.58
CA PHE A 294 4.98 -21.95 -26.67
C PHE A 294 5.83 -21.24 -25.61
N TYR A 295 6.53 -20.17 -25.97
CA TYR A 295 7.29 -19.36 -25.02
C TYR A 295 6.38 -18.77 -23.94
N LEU A 296 5.27 -18.11 -24.30
CA LEU A 296 4.35 -17.52 -23.32
C LEU A 296 3.79 -18.56 -22.35
N LEU A 297 3.42 -19.72 -22.86
CA LEU A 297 2.83 -20.80 -22.06
C LEU A 297 3.86 -21.41 -21.09
N ALA A 298 5.08 -21.68 -21.58
CA ALA A 298 6.17 -22.21 -20.75
C ALA A 298 6.66 -21.19 -19.71
N SER A 299 6.80 -19.93 -20.11
CA SER A 299 7.33 -18.86 -19.26
C SER A 299 6.34 -18.45 -18.17
N CYS A 300 5.04 -18.40 -18.46
CA CYS A 300 4.00 -18.22 -17.43
C CYS A 300 4.02 -19.35 -16.40
N GLY A 301 4.10 -20.61 -16.85
CA GLY A 301 4.21 -21.77 -15.97
C GLY A 301 5.47 -21.72 -15.08
N GLY A 302 6.61 -21.37 -15.68
CA GLY A 302 7.87 -21.17 -14.97
C GLY A 302 7.80 -20.04 -13.93
N PHE A 303 7.17 -18.92 -14.29
CA PHE A 303 6.97 -17.78 -13.42
C PHE A 303 6.10 -18.10 -12.20
N VAL A 304 4.97 -18.79 -12.40
CA VAL A 304 4.10 -19.23 -11.29
C VAL A 304 4.84 -20.23 -10.40
N TYR A 305 5.55 -21.19 -10.97
CA TYR A 305 6.37 -22.13 -10.22
C TYR A 305 7.43 -21.42 -9.37
N PHE A 306 8.12 -20.44 -9.96
CA PHE A 306 9.13 -19.61 -9.30
C PHE A 306 8.54 -18.89 -8.08
N ILE A 307 7.39 -18.21 -8.23
CA ILE A 307 6.70 -17.52 -7.14
C ILE A 307 6.33 -18.49 -6.02
N ILE A 308 5.74 -19.64 -6.34
CA ILE A 308 5.31 -20.63 -5.34
C ILE A 308 6.51 -21.15 -4.54
N ARG A 309 7.63 -21.42 -5.22
CA ARG A 309 8.85 -21.95 -4.59
C ARG A 309 9.46 -20.92 -3.63
N TYR A 310 9.59 -19.67 -4.06
CA TYR A 310 10.18 -18.62 -3.22
C TYR A 310 9.25 -18.20 -2.06
N ARG A 311 7.93 -18.19 -2.25
CA ARG A 311 6.97 -17.94 -1.16
C ARG A 311 7.15 -18.94 -0.01
N LYS A 312 7.39 -20.22 -0.32
CA LYS A 312 7.64 -21.26 0.70
C LYS A 312 8.95 -21.03 1.46
N SER A 313 9.97 -20.47 0.80
CA SER A 313 11.26 -20.16 1.43
C SER A 313 11.13 -19.03 2.45
N PHE A 314 10.45 -17.93 2.10
CA PHE A 314 10.25 -16.81 3.01
C PHE A 314 9.30 -17.14 4.17
N ARG A 315 8.26 -17.96 3.95
CA ARG A 315 7.35 -18.39 5.02
C ARG A 315 8.00 -19.32 6.07
N ARG A 316 9.19 -19.87 5.79
CA ARG A 316 9.95 -20.68 6.77
C ARG A 316 10.84 -19.86 7.69
N LYS A 317 11.10 -18.58 7.37
CA LYS A 317 11.97 -17.69 8.14
C LYS A 317 11.22 -16.72 9.06
N ALA A 318 9.93 -16.48 8.79
CA ALA A 318 9.02 -15.68 9.61
C ALA A 318 8.32 -16.55 10.65
#